data_AF-A6JZI3-F1
#
_entry.id   AF-A6JZI3-F1
#
_cell.length_a   1.000
_cell.length_b   1.000
_cell.length_c   1.000
_cell.angle_alpha   90.00
_cell.angle_beta   90.00
_cell.angle_gamma   90.00
#
_symmetry.space_group_name_H-M   'P 1'
#
loop_
_entity.id
_entity.type
_entity.pdbx_description
1 polymer ?
#
loop_
_entity_poly.entity_id
_entity_poly.type
_entity_poly.pdbx_seq_one_letter_code
_entity_poly.pdbx_strand_id
1 'polypeptide(L)'
;MSRPGKVLKPCDPHSFDILFTDPRIQNYPLMGSPLLITSILLTYVYFVLSLGPRIMANRKPFQLRGFMIVYNFSLVTLSLYIVYEVGWNA
;
A
#
# COMPACT_ATOMS: atom_id res chain seq x y z
N MET A 1 -25.06 13.44 -15.66
CA MET A 1 -24.25 13.74 -16.86
C MET A 1 -23.62 12.44 -17.32
N SER A 2 -24.17 11.84 -18.39
CA SER A 2 -23.76 10.55 -18.97
C SER A 2 -22.30 10.63 -19.47
N ARG A 3 -21.40 9.75 -19.02
CA ARG A 3 -20.06 9.64 -19.61
C ARG A 3 -20.09 8.61 -20.75
N PRO A 4 -19.62 8.98 -21.96
CA PRO A 4 -19.73 8.15 -23.15
C PRO A 4 -18.81 6.92 -23.07
N GLY A 5 -19.31 5.84 -23.65
CA GLY A 5 -18.84 4.47 -23.51
C GLY A 5 -17.37 4.25 -23.85
N LYS A 6 -16.66 3.59 -22.93
CA LYS A 6 -15.57 2.70 -23.27
C LYS A 6 -16.18 1.33 -23.58
N VAL A 7 -16.05 0.89 -24.84
CA VAL A 7 -16.53 -0.40 -25.33
C VAL A 7 -15.90 -1.50 -24.47
N LEU A 8 -16.71 -2.13 -23.61
CA LEU A 8 -16.30 -3.28 -22.80
C LEU A 8 -16.17 -4.49 -23.73
N LYS A 9 -14.94 -4.95 -23.97
CA LYS A 9 -14.71 -6.27 -24.55
C LYS A 9 -14.88 -7.32 -23.44
N PRO A 10 -15.85 -8.24 -23.54
CA PRO A 10 -16.03 -9.29 -22.55
C PRO A 10 -15.02 -10.41 -22.82
N CYS A 11 -13.73 -10.17 -22.56
CA CYS A 11 -12.68 -11.22 -22.53
C CYS A 11 -11.31 -10.70 -22.04
N ASP A 12 -11.23 -9.56 -21.34
CA ASP A 12 -9.96 -9.05 -20.81
C ASP A 12 -9.96 -9.14 -19.27
N PRO A 13 -9.10 -9.99 -18.64
CA PRO A 13 -9.08 -10.21 -17.19
C PRO A 13 -8.72 -8.96 -16.36
N HIS A 14 -8.31 -7.87 -17.00
CA HIS A 14 -8.00 -6.57 -16.38
C HIS A 14 -9.18 -5.58 -16.37
N SER A 15 -10.35 -5.97 -16.88
CA SER A 15 -11.50 -5.06 -17.04
C SER A 15 -12.30 -4.84 -15.76
N PHE A 16 -12.13 -5.68 -14.75
CA PHE A 16 -12.88 -5.55 -13.49
C PHE A 16 -12.41 -4.33 -12.68
N ASP A 17 -11.12 -4.04 -12.67
CA ASP A 17 -10.53 -3.00 -11.82
C ASP A 17 -10.86 -1.57 -12.29
N ILE A 18 -11.05 -1.37 -13.60
CA ILE A 18 -11.28 -0.06 -14.21
C ILE A 18 -12.73 0.40 -14.21
N LEU A 19 -13.71 -0.48 -13.92
CA LEU A 19 -15.12 -0.09 -13.88
C LEU A 19 -15.47 0.68 -12.59
N PHE A 20 -14.74 0.44 -11.50
CA PHE A 20 -14.96 1.02 -10.17
C PHE A 20 -13.86 2.00 -9.71
N THR A 21 -12.76 2.13 -10.46
CA THR A 21 -11.63 3.00 -10.08
C THR A 21 -11.85 4.44 -10.56
N ASP A 22 -11.82 5.39 -9.62
CA ASP A 22 -11.89 6.82 -9.91
C ASP A 22 -10.74 7.27 -10.85
N PRO A 23 -11.01 7.98 -11.95
CA PRO A 23 -9.98 8.38 -12.91
C PRO A 23 -8.96 9.39 -12.33
N ARG A 24 -9.28 10.02 -11.19
CA ARG A 24 -8.40 11.00 -10.52
C ARG A 24 -7.21 10.35 -9.83
N ILE A 25 -7.36 9.09 -9.42
CA ILE A 25 -6.36 8.38 -8.60
C ILE A 25 -5.53 7.39 -9.45
N GLN A 26 -5.81 7.28 -10.75
CA GLN A 26 -5.15 6.33 -11.66
C GLN A 26 -3.64 6.58 -11.83
N ASN A 27 -3.17 7.81 -11.65
CA ASN A 27 -1.75 8.15 -11.75
C ASN A 27 -0.98 7.93 -10.43
N TYR A 28 -1.67 7.50 -9.37
CA TYR A 28 -1.03 7.32 -8.08
C TYR A 28 -0.23 6.02 -8.10
N PRO A 29 0.96 6.01 -7.46
CA PRO A 29 1.74 4.79 -7.35
C PRO A 29 0.89 3.72 -6.66
N LEU A 30 1.02 2.47 -7.11
CA LEU A 30 0.29 1.28 -6.62
C LEU A 30 -1.21 1.19 -7.01
N MET A 31 -1.82 2.21 -7.62
CA MET A 31 -3.24 2.16 -8.02
C MET A 31 -3.50 1.63 -9.43
N GLY A 32 -2.45 1.33 -10.21
CA GLY A 32 -2.60 0.87 -11.59
C GLY A 32 -3.10 -0.57 -11.74
N SER A 33 -2.81 -1.46 -10.80
CA SER A 33 -3.23 -2.87 -10.85
C SER A 33 -3.21 -3.49 -9.46
N PRO A 34 -4.26 -4.26 -9.07
CA PRO A 34 -4.29 -4.97 -7.79
C PRO A 34 -3.24 -6.09 -7.72
N LEU A 35 -2.71 -6.54 -8.87
CA LEU A 35 -1.66 -7.55 -8.93
C LEU A 35 -0.36 -7.05 -8.27
N LEU A 36 -0.03 -5.76 -8.43
CA LEU A 36 1.16 -5.19 -7.81
C LEU A 36 1.04 -5.18 -6.28
N ILE A 37 -0.08 -4.70 -5.74
CA ILE A 37 -0.32 -4.66 -4.29
C ILE A 37 -0.31 -6.08 -3.71
N THR A 38 -1.02 -7.02 -4.33
CA THR A 38 -1.06 -8.41 -3.86
C THR A 38 0.31 -9.08 -3.90
N SER A 39 1.12 -8.83 -4.92
CA SER A 39 2.49 -9.36 -5.00
C SER A 39 3.40 -8.86 -3.86
N ILE A 40 3.29 -7.56 -3.51
CA ILE A 40 4.06 -6.96 -2.41
C ILE A 40 3.63 -7.57 -1.07
N LEU A 41 2.33 -7.72 -0.85
CA LEU A 41 1.79 -8.33 0.37
C LEU A 41 2.23 -9.79 0.52
N LEU A 42 2.12 -10.59 -0.54
CA LEU A 42 2.57 -11.99 -0.53
C LEU A 42 4.07 -12.09 -0.21
N THR A 43 4.88 -11.23 -0.83
CA THR A 43 6.32 -11.18 -0.59
C THR A 43 6.63 -10.79 0.87
N TYR A 44 5.93 -9.79 1.41
CA TYR A 44 6.08 -9.36 2.79
C TYR A 44 5.75 -10.49 3.78
N VAL A 45 4.61 -11.17 3.59
CA VAL A 45 4.19 -12.28 4.47
C VAL A 45 5.20 -13.43 4.41
N TYR A 46 5.64 -13.80 3.21
CA TYR A 46 6.67 -14.83 3.05
C TYR A 46 7.97 -14.45 3.77
N PHE A 47 8.42 -13.20 3.62
CA PHE A 47 9.62 -12.69 4.26
C PHE A 47 9.51 -12.73 5.79
N VAL A 48 8.41 -12.23 6.36
CA VAL A 48 8.25 -12.13 7.83
C VAL A 48 8.02 -13.48 8.49
N LEU A 49 7.30 -14.40 7.86
CA LEU A 49 6.97 -15.69 8.48
C LEU A 49 8.02 -16.77 8.24
N SER A 50 8.64 -16.81 7.06
CA SER A 50 9.58 -17.88 6.70
C SER A 50 11.03 -17.43 6.81
N LEU A 51 11.38 -16.35 6.11
CA LEU A 51 12.77 -15.94 5.96
C LEU A 51 13.30 -15.25 7.23
N GLY A 52 12.48 -14.41 7.86
CA GLY A 52 12.82 -13.68 9.09
C GLY A 52 13.21 -14.61 10.24
N PRO A 53 12.35 -15.56 10.67
CA PRO A 53 12.66 -16.45 11.78
C PRO A 53 13.86 -17.34 11.51
N ARG A 54 14.05 -17.81 10.27
CA ARG A 54 15.22 -18.61 9.86
C ARG A 54 16.53 -17.83 10.00
N ILE A 55 16.55 -16.55 9.63
CA ILE A 55 17.74 -15.71 9.77
C ILE A 55 17.99 -15.34 11.24
N MET A 56 16.92 -15.14 12.02
CA MET A 56 17.01 -14.74 13.43
C MET A 56 17.29 -15.91 14.39
N ALA A 57 17.07 -17.17 13.98
CA ALA A 57 17.25 -18.34 14.84
C ALA A 57 18.67 -18.49 15.42
N ASN A 58 19.70 -18.04 14.69
CA ASN A 58 21.10 -18.17 15.09
C ASN A 58 21.75 -16.83 15.49
N ARG A 59 20.97 -15.76 15.67
CA ARG A 59 21.51 -14.41 15.97
C ARG A 59 20.83 -13.79 17.20
N LYS A 60 21.59 -13.05 17.98
CA LYS A 60 21.05 -12.25 19.10
C LYS A 60 20.10 -11.17 18.55
N PRO A 61 19.04 -10.80 19.30
CA PRO A 61 18.07 -9.80 18.85
C PRO A 61 18.76 -8.46 18.57
N PHE A 62 18.41 -7.85 17.43
CA PHE A 62 18.93 -6.55 17.05
C PHE A 62 18.39 -5.45 17.99
N GLN A 63 19.28 -4.63 18.54
CA GLN A 63 18.88 -3.47 19.34
C GLN A 63 18.48 -2.31 18.43
N LEU A 64 17.23 -2.33 17.96
CA LEU A 64 16.66 -1.33 17.05
C LEU A 64 15.99 -0.16 17.80
N ARG A 65 16.37 0.09 19.06
CA ARG A 65 15.68 1.06 19.94
C ARG A 65 15.65 2.48 19.36
N GLY A 66 16.77 2.95 18.82
CA GLY A 66 16.84 4.27 18.18
C GLY A 66 15.95 4.36 16.94
N PHE A 67 15.98 3.34 16.08
CA PHE A 67 15.13 3.26 14.89
C PHE A 67 13.64 3.24 15.24
N MET A 68 13.26 2.51 16.29
CA MET A 68 11.88 2.44 16.77
C MET A 68 11.36 3.78 17.28
N ILE A 69 12.20 4.57 17.97
CA ILE A 69 11.85 5.92 18.43
C ILE A 69 11.58 6.84 17.23
N VAL A 70 12.50 6.84 16.25
CA VAL A 70 12.36 7.66 15.02
C VAL A 70 11.12 7.26 14.24
N TYR A 71 10.88 5.96 14.08
CA TYR A 71 9.68 5.44 13.42
C TYR A 71 8.40 5.92 14.09
N ASN A 72 8.25 5.72 15.40
CA ASN A 72 7.05 6.14 16.12
C ASN A 72 6.85 7.66 16.08
N PHE A 73 7.92 8.44 16.20
CA PHE A 73 7.83 9.89 16.10
C PHE A 73 7.38 10.36 14.70
N SER A 74 7.95 9.76 13.65
CA SER A 74 7.54 10.05 12.27
C SER A 74 6.08 9.69 12.03
N LEU A 75 5.60 8.58 12.60
CA LEU A 75 4.23 8.11 12.42
C LEU A 75 3.22 9.04 13.10
N VAL A 76 3.52 9.53 14.30
CA VAL A 76 2.70 10.55 14.98
C VAL A 76 2.70 11.87 14.19
N THR A 77 3.86 12.32 13.72
CA THR A 77 3.99 13.56 12.93
C THR A 77 3.17 13.48 11.63
N LEU A 78 3.27 12.35 10.91
CA LEU A 78 2.48 12.11 9.69
C LEU A 78 0.98 12.02 9.98
N SER A 79 0.59 11.37 11.08
CA SER A 79 -0.81 11.28 11.49
C SER A 79 -1.39 12.66 11.79
N LEU A 80 -0.64 13.52 12.49
CA LEU A 80 -1.03 14.91 12.76
C LEU A 80 -1.17 15.71 11.46
N TYR A 81 -0.25 15.53 10.50
CA TYR A 81 -0.34 16.19 9.20
C TYR A 81 -1.60 15.78 8.44
N ILE A 82 -1.92 14.48 8.38
CA ILE A 82 -3.13 13.98 7.73
C ILE A 82 -4.38 14.55 8.40
N VAL A 83 -4.43 14.56 9.73
CA VAL A 83 -5.57 15.12 10.48
C VAL A 83 -5.70 16.63 10.25
N TYR A 84 -4.60 17.37 10.15
CA TYR A 84 -4.63 18.79 9.83
C TYR A 84 -5.17 19.01 8.41
N GLU A 85 -4.63 18.32 7.40
CA GLU A 85 -5.09 18.48 6.02
C GLU A 85 -6.55 18.02 5.83
N VAL A 86 -6.96 16.92 6.45
CA VAL A 86 -8.34 16.42 6.30
C VAL A 86 -9.32 17.13 7.24
N GLY A 87 -8.88 17.60 8.40
CA GLY A 87 -9.77 18.20 9.41
C GLY A 87 -9.87 19.71 9.32
N TRP A 88 -8.82 20.39 8.86
CA TRP A 88 -8.79 21.84 8.67
C TRP A 88 -9.08 22.26 7.22
N ASN A 89 -8.67 21.45 6.23
CA ASN A 89 -8.83 21.75 4.80
C ASN A 89 -9.94 20.94 4.11
N ALA A 90 -10.81 20.23 4.84
CA ALA A 90 -12.04 19.62 4.29
C ALA A 90 -13.30 20.33 4.79
#